data_AF-A0A0F8ZD25-F1
#
_entry.id   AF-A0A0F8ZD25-F1
#
_cell.length_a   1.000
_cell.length_b   1.000
_cell.length_c   1.000
_cell.angle_alpha   90.00
_cell.angle_beta   90.00
_cell.angle_gamma   90.00
#
_symmetry.space_group_name_H-M   'P 1'
#
loop_
_entity.id
_entity.type
_entity.pdbx_description
1 polymer ?
#
loop_
_entity_poly.entity_id
_entity_poly.type
_entity_poly.pdbx_seq_one_letter_code
_entity_poly.pdbx_strand_id
1 'polypeptide(L)'
;MRDSLVDEQWQDSESEVVGVVTVVYDHEQRELSHKLTHIQHHFSQAMVSTLHVHLDEHNCLETVVLKGRSGEIKRVAEQLISAKGVKHGKLVATTTGGSLA
;
A
#
# COMPACT_ATOMS: atom_id res chain seq x y z
N MET A 1 -14.04 8.47 17.48
CA MET A 1 -13.30 9.73 17.73
C MET A 1 -11.88 9.66 17.17
N ARG A 2 -11.05 8.67 17.53
CA ARG A 2 -9.69 8.54 16.96
C ARG A 2 -9.67 8.23 15.45
N ASP A 3 -10.54 7.33 14.98
CA ASP A 3 -10.61 7.00 13.55
C ASP A 3 -10.93 8.21 12.66
N SER A 4 -11.86 9.07 13.09
CA SER A 4 -12.22 10.29 12.38
C SER A 4 -11.04 11.28 12.26
N LEU A 5 -10.18 11.36 13.28
CA LEU A 5 -8.97 12.19 13.22
C LEU A 5 -7.93 11.63 12.25
N VAL A 6 -7.85 10.30 12.13
CA VAL A 6 -7.02 9.65 11.10
C VAL A 6 -7.59 9.97 9.72
N ASP A 7 -8.91 9.87 9.54
CA ASP A 7 -9.55 10.22 8.27
C ASP A 7 -9.28 11.68 7.87
N GLU A 8 -9.37 12.62 8.82
CA GLU A 8 -9.03 14.04 8.61
C GLU A 8 -7.56 14.24 8.19
N GLN A 9 -6.61 13.57 8.85
CA GLN A 9 -5.19 13.59 8.44
C GLN A 9 -5.00 13.09 7.01
N TRP A 10 -5.77 12.07 6.62
CA TRP A 10 -5.72 11.53 5.28
C TRP A 10 -6.42 12.43 4.24
N GLN A 11 -7.25 13.40 4.63
CA GLN A 11 -7.83 14.37 3.70
C GLN A 11 -6.84 15.45 3.27
N ASP A 12 -5.90 15.82 4.13
CA ASP A 12 -4.80 16.73 3.79
C ASP A 12 -3.70 15.97 3.02
N SER A 13 -3.51 16.31 1.74
CA SER A 13 -2.54 15.64 0.86
C SER A 13 -1.09 15.76 1.32
N GLU A 14 -0.77 16.79 2.11
CA GLU A 14 0.60 17.09 2.56
C GLU A 14 0.92 16.48 3.93
N SER A 15 -0.09 16.00 4.65
CA SER A 15 0.08 15.36 5.96
C SER A 15 0.91 14.08 5.85
N GLU A 16 1.87 13.92 6.76
CA GLU A 16 2.69 12.72 6.88
C GLU A 16 1.90 11.61 7.57
N VAL A 17 1.69 10.50 6.86
CA VAL A 17 0.86 9.37 7.30
C VAL A 17 1.57 8.04 7.11
N VAL A 18 1.00 6.98 7.68
CA VAL A 18 1.42 5.59 7.47
C VAL A 18 0.24 4.81 6.91
N GLY A 19 0.47 3.99 5.89
CA GLY A 19 -0.55 3.13 5.30
C GLY A 19 -0.03 1.72 5.07
N VAL A 20 -0.94 0.75 5.04
CA VAL A 20 -0.62 -0.63 4.64
C VAL A 20 -1.48 -1.00 3.45
N VAL A 21 -0.84 -1.35 2.34
CA VAL A 21 -1.52 -1.89 1.16
C VAL A 21 -1.39 -3.40 1.20
N THR A 22 -2.51 -4.11 1.25
CA THR A 22 -2.53 -5.56 1.08
C THR A 22 -3.03 -5.89 -0.32
N VAL A 23 -2.29 -6.69 -1.07
CA VAL A 23 -2.70 -7.23 -2.37
C VAL A 23 -2.64 -8.75 -2.36
N VAL A 24 -3.59 -9.38 -3.04
CA VAL A 24 -3.60 -10.81 -3.35
C VAL A 24 -3.55 -10.97 -4.85
N TYR A 25 -2.63 -11.76 -5.36
CA TYR A 25 -2.45 -11.96 -6.79
C TYR A 25 -1.93 -13.35 -7.14
N ASP A 26 -2.06 -13.68 -8.42
CA ASP A 26 -1.52 -14.90 -9.00
C ASP A 26 -0.07 -14.69 -9.45
N HIS A 27 0.89 -15.45 -8.92
CA HIS A 27 2.29 -15.25 -9.30
C HIS A 27 2.68 -15.95 -10.62
N GLU A 28 1.82 -16.82 -11.16
CA GLU A 28 2.02 -17.40 -12.50
C GLU A 28 1.63 -16.42 -13.62
N GLN A 29 0.85 -15.38 -13.29
CA GLN A 29 0.57 -14.30 -14.23
C GLN A 29 1.86 -13.56 -14.55
N ARG A 30 2.37 -13.84 -15.76
CA ARG A 30 3.60 -13.23 -16.29
C ARG A 30 3.58 -11.72 -16.12
N GLU A 31 4.73 -11.19 -15.75
CA GLU A 31 5.02 -9.77 -15.52
C GLU A 31 4.34 -9.10 -14.31
N LEU A 32 3.40 -9.75 -13.61
CA LEU A 32 2.71 -9.08 -12.49
C LEU A 32 3.64 -8.77 -11.33
N SER A 33 4.37 -9.77 -10.83
CA SER A 33 5.33 -9.57 -9.73
C SER A 33 6.39 -8.53 -10.08
N HIS A 34 6.86 -8.53 -11.34
CA HIS A 34 7.82 -7.54 -11.83
C HIS A 34 7.20 -6.14 -11.90
N LYS A 35 5.95 -6.01 -12.36
CA LYS A 35 5.22 -4.74 -12.39
C LYS A 35 4.98 -4.18 -10.98
N LEU A 36 4.57 -5.01 -10.03
CA LEU A 36 4.39 -4.59 -8.63
C LEU A 36 5.71 -4.12 -8.03
N THR A 37 6.78 -4.87 -8.25
CA THR A 37 8.15 -4.51 -7.83
C THR A 37 8.59 -3.18 -8.48
N HIS A 38 8.30 -2.98 -9.76
CA HIS A 38 8.64 -1.74 -10.46
C HIS A 38 7.90 -0.52 -9.90
N ILE A 39 6.60 -0.65 -9.61
CA ILE A 39 5.83 0.40 -8.92
C ILE A 39 6.47 0.71 -7.56
N GLN A 40 6.83 -0.32 -6.79
CA GLN A 40 7.47 -0.14 -5.49
C GLN A 40 8.81 0.60 -5.58
N HIS A 41 9.66 0.24 -6.55
CA HIS A 41 10.93 0.93 -6.80
C HIS A 41 10.74 2.39 -7.23
N HIS A 42 9.73 2.66 -8.07
CA HIS A 42 9.42 4.04 -8.50
C HIS A 42 9.07 4.94 -7.31
N PHE A 43 8.35 4.39 -6.32
CA PHE A 43 7.98 5.08 -5.08
C PHE A 43 8.85 4.69 -3.88
N SER A 44 10.13 4.36 -4.10
CA SER A 44 11.02 3.84 -3.07
C SER A 44 11.15 4.72 -1.81
N GLN A 45 10.96 6.04 -1.92
CA GLN A 45 10.98 6.95 -0.77
C GLN A 45 9.79 6.75 0.18
N ALA A 46 8.67 6.26 -0.33
CA ALA A 46 7.47 5.98 0.45
C ALA A 46 7.44 4.54 1.00
N MET A 47 8.32 3.65 0.51
CA MET A 47 8.38 2.24 0.90
C MET A 47 9.10 2.06 2.23
N VAL A 48 8.42 1.51 3.24
CA VAL A 48 9.05 1.13 4.50
C VAL A 48 9.49 -0.33 4.44
N SER A 49 8.58 -1.22 4.06
CA SER A 49 8.85 -2.65 3.93
C SER A 49 7.75 -3.35 3.14
N THR A 50 8.08 -4.51 2.61
CA THR A 50 7.15 -5.41 1.93
C THR A 50 7.28 -6.79 2.53
N LEU A 51 6.17 -7.42 2.88
CA LEU A 51 6.09 -8.82 3.27
C LEU A 51 5.33 -9.58 2.19
N HIS A 52 5.94 -10.63 1.66
CA HIS A 52 5.37 -11.54 0.68
C HIS A 52 5.13 -12.91 1.30
N VAL A 53 3.94 -13.47 1.11
CA VAL A 53 3.52 -14.77 1.63
C VAL A 53 2.93 -15.60 0.50
N HIS A 54 3.45 -16.81 0.29
CA HIS A 54 2.80 -17.79 -0.58
C HIS A 54 1.61 -18.40 0.17
N LEU A 55 0.39 -18.21 -0.35
CA LEU A 55 -0.83 -18.75 0.24
C LEU A 55 -1.09 -20.18 -0.24
N ASP A 56 -0.83 -20.43 -1.52
CA ASP A 56 -0.96 -21.73 -2.19
C ASP A 56 -0.09 -21.77 -3.47
N GLU A 57 -0.29 -22.78 -4.32
CA GLU A 57 0.48 -22.99 -5.55
C GLU A 57 0.43 -21.82 -6.54
N HIS A 58 -0.62 -21.00 -6.52
CA HIS A 58 -0.80 -19.89 -7.48
C HIS A 58 -0.84 -18.53 -6.77
N ASN A 59 -1.36 -18.46 -5.55
CA ASN A 59 -1.69 -17.19 -4.89
C ASN A 59 -0.60 -16.71 -3.93
N CYS A 60 -0.30 -15.43 -4.04
CA CYS A 60 0.55 -14.69 -3.10
C CYS A 60 -0.25 -13.59 -2.42
N LEU A 61 0.02 -13.38 -1.14
CA LEU A 61 -0.38 -12.19 -0.40
C LEU A 61 0.85 -11.31 -0.20
N GLU A 62 0.71 -10.03 -0.48
CA GLU A 62 1.77 -9.06 -0.27
C GLU A 62 1.22 -7.89 0.54
N THR A 63 1.89 -7.57 1.66
CA THR A 63 1.59 -6.38 2.46
C THR A 63 2.73 -5.39 2.35
N VAL A 64 2.42 -4.21 1.81
CA VAL A 64 3.36 -3.11 1.61
C VAL A 64 3.09 -2.05 2.66
N VAL A 65 4.06 -1.83 3.54
CA VAL A 65 4.01 -0.74 4.54
C VAL A 65 4.60 0.52 3.91
N LEU A 66 3.81 1.57 3.93
CA LEU A 66 4.11 2.86 3.31
C LEU A 66 4.15 3.97 4.36
N LYS A 67 5.07 4.92 4.21
CA LYS A 67 5.12 6.14 5.02
C LYS A 67 5.47 7.33 4.13
N GLY A 68 4.71 8.42 4.23
CA GLY A 68 4.95 9.61 3.44
C GLY A 68 3.74 10.53 3.41
N ARG A 69 3.71 11.43 2.43
CA ARG A 69 2.59 12.36 2.22
C ARG A 69 1.33 11.60 1.82
N SER A 70 0.19 11.88 2.43
CA SER A 70 -1.05 11.11 2.21
C SER A 70 -1.45 11.06 0.72
N GLY A 71 -1.25 12.16 -0.02
CA GLY A 71 -1.52 12.21 -1.46
C GLY A 71 -0.63 11.28 -2.28
N GLU A 72 0.64 11.13 -1.90
CA GLU A 72 1.56 10.18 -2.53
C GLU A 72 1.16 8.74 -2.18
N ILE A 73 0.92 8.45 -0.89
CA ILE A 73 0.54 7.10 -0.44
C ILE A 73 -0.74 6.61 -1.14
N LYS A 74 -1.75 7.47 -1.28
CA LYS A 74 -2.97 7.14 -2.03
C LYS A 74 -2.68 6.77 -3.48
N ARG A 75 -1.84 7.54 -4.18
CA ARG A 75 -1.46 7.27 -5.58
C ARG A 75 -0.73 5.93 -5.72
N VAL A 76 0.21 5.64 -4.82
CA VAL A 76 0.93 4.35 -4.82
C VAL A 76 -0.03 3.19 -4.58
N ALA A 77 -0.89 3.33 -3.57
CA ALA A 77 -1.89 2.32 -3.24
C ALA A 77 -2.83 2.05 -4.41
N GLU A 78 -3.34 3.09 -5.07
CA GLU A 78 -4.17 2.97 -6.26
C GLU A 78 -3.44 2.22 -7.39
N GLN A 79 -2.16 2.53 -7.66
CA GLN A 79 -1.39 1.83 -8.69
C GLN A 79 -1.14 0.36 -8.37
N LEU A 80 -0.84 0.03 -7.11
CA LEU A 80 -0.66 -1.35 -6.66
C LEU A 80 -1.99 -2.13 -6.76
N ILE A 81 -3.07 -1.57 -6.23
CA ILE A 81 -4.39 -2.23 -6.17
C ILE A 81 -4.99 -2.41 -7.57
N SER A 82 -4.82 -1.43 -8.46
CA SER A 82 -5.36 -1.46 -9.82
C SER A 82 -4.46 -2.18 -10.84
N ALA A 83 -3.30 -2.69 -10.41
CA ALA A 83 -2.41 -3.43 -11.30
C ALA A 83 -3.13 -4.66 -11.86
N LYS A 84 -3.31 -4.70 -13.20
CA LYS A 84 -3.91 -5.83 -13.91
C LYS A 84 -3.31 -7.16 -13.43
N GLY A 85 -4.15 -8.03 -12.89
CA GLY A 85 -3.79 -9.33 -12.35
C GLY A 85 -3.85 -9.43 -10.83
N VAL A 86 -3.92 -8.28 -10.12
CA VAL A 86 -4.31 -8.24 -8.71
C VAL A 86 -5.76 -8.71 -8.57
N LYS A 87 -5.98 -9.72 -7.74
CA LYS A 87 -7.30 -10.33 -7.48
C LYS A 87 -8.07 -9.52 -6.45
N HIS A 88 -7.38 -9.01 -5.43
CA HIS A 88 -7.94 -8.15 -4.40
C HIS A 88 -6.86 -7.21 -3.89
N GLY A 89 -7.22 -5.97 -3.58
CA GLY A 89 -6.33 -5.01 -2.98
C GLY A 89 -7.05 -4.06 -2.03
N LYS A 90 -6.43 -3.71 -0.91
CA LYS A 90 -7.00 -2.75 0.05
C LYS A 90 -5.90 -1.92 0.70
N LEU A 91 -6.17 -0.63 0.81
CA LEU A 91 -5.40 0.29 1.63
C LEU A 91 -6.04 0.38 3.02
N VAL A 92 -5.22 0.19 4.05
CA VAL A 92 -5.55 0.55 5.43
C VAL A 92 -4.82 1.85 5.75
N ALA A 93 -5.60 2.91 5.93
CA ALA A 93 -5.12 4.21 6.35
C ALA A 93 -4.86 4.21 7.86
N THR A 94 -3.69 4.69 8.29
CA THR A 94 -3.38 4.90 9.70
C THR A 94 -2.49 6.13 9.88
N THR A 95 -1.97 6.35 11.08
CA THR A 95 -1.27 7.56 11.48
C THR A 95 0.16 7.26 11.91
N THR A 96 1.02 8.26 11.86
CA THR A 96 2.34 8.21 12.53
C THR A 96 2.21 8.23 14.06
N GLY A 97 1.03 8.61 14.58
CA GLY A 97 0.74 8.74 16.02
C GLY A 97 1.16 10.07 16.64
N GLY A 98 1.97 10.89 15.94
CA GLY A 98 2.54 12.12 16.50
C GLY A 98 1.52 13.23 16.82
N SER A 99 0.37 13.23 16.14
CA SER A 99 -0.65 14.28 16.20
C SER A 99 -1.93 13.85 16.93
N LEU A 100 -1.92 12.71 17.63
CA LEU A 100 -3.10 12.11 18.29
C LEU A 100 -2.95 11.96 19.82
N ALA A 101 -2.13 12.82 20.44
CA ALA A 101 -1.94 12.87 21.90
C ALA A 101 -3.23 13.25 22.63
#